data_AF-A0A2V7FJM3-F1
#
_entry.id   AF-A0A2V7FJM3-F1
#
_cell.length_a   1.000
_cell.length_b   1.000
_cell.length_c   1.000
_cell.angle_alpha   90.00
_cell.angle_beta   90.00
_cell.angle_gamma   90.00
#
_symmetry.space_group_name_H-M   'P 1'
#
loop_
_entity.id
_entity.type
_entity.pdbx_description
1 polymer ?
#
loop_
_entity_poly.entity_id
_entity_poly.type
_entity_poly.pdbx_seq_one_letter_code
_entity_poly.pdbx_strand_id
1 'polypeptide(L)' 'MPMTAKQLRTALKRLGLTQVGAAAKLGVAPRTMRYWVAGERRIPEPVAILLRTWLRERP' A
#
# COMPACT_ATOMS: atom_id res chain seq x y z
N MET A 1 -13.62 6.31 -3.90
CA MET A 1 -13.46 6.25 -2.44
C MET A 1 -11.98 6.08 -2.10
N PRO A 2 -11.47 6.72 -1.04
CA PRO A 2 -10.07 6.59 -0.62
C PRO A 2 -9.76 5.14 -0.20
N MET A 3 -8.55 4.67 -0.51
CA MET A 3 -8.10 3.36 -0.04
C MET A 3 -8.00 3.35 1.49
N THR A 4 -8.54 2.29 2.10
CA THR A 4 -8.49 2.06 3.54
C THR A 4 -7.26 1.24 3.94
N ALA A 5 -6.90 1.29 5.23
CA ALA A 5 -5.85 0.44 5.80
C ALA A 5 -6.11 -1.06 5.59
N LYS A 6 -7.39 -1.48 5.66
CA LYS A 6 -7.80 -2.88 5.38
C LYS A 6 -7.51 -3.24 3.92
N GLN A 7 -7.91 -2.39 2.97
CA GLN A 7 -7.64 -2.60 1.55
C GLN A 7 -6.14 -2.61 1.24
N LEU A 8 -5.35 -1.75 1.88
CA LEU A 8 -3.90 -1.76 1.76
C LEU A 8 -3.31 -3.09 2.23
N ARG A 9 -3.67 -3.57 3.43
CA ARG A 9 -3.20 -4.87 3.95
C ARG A 9 -3.55 -6.02 3.00
N THR A 10 -4.77 -6.02 2.46
CA THR A 10 -5.19 -7.01 1.46
C THR A 10 -4.38 -6.90 0.17
N ALA A 11 -4.11 -5.68 -0.31
CA ALA A 11 -3.29 -5.45 -1.50
C ALA A 11 -1.86 -5.97 -1.30
N LEU A 12 -1.21 -5.63 -0.18
CA LEU A 12 0.14 -6.10 0.13
C LEU A 12 0.21 -7.63 0.18
N LYS A 13 -0.79 -8.28 0.82
CA LYS A 13 -0.88 -9.75 0.87
C LYS A 13 -1.00 -10.35 -0.53
N ARG A 14 -1.89 -9.82 -1.38
CA ARG A 14 -2.08 -10.30 -2.76
C ARG A 14 -0.85 -10.08 -3.63
N LEU A 15 -0.13 -9.00 -3.40
CA LEU A 15 1.13 -8.67 -4.08
C LEU A 15 2.34 -9.42 -3.49
N GLY A 16 2.17 -10.26 -2.46
CA GLY A 16 3.28 -10.93 -1.79
C GLY A 16 4.33 -9.95 -1.23
N LEU A 17 3.92 -8.73 -0.87
CA LEU A 17 4.81 -7.69 -0.36
C LEU A 17 4.75 -7.63 1.17
N THR A 18 5.91 -7.55 1.80
CA THR A 18 6.02 -7.11 3.19
C THR A 18 5.78 -5.60 3.26
N GLN A 19 5.47 -5.06 4.45
CA GLN A 19 5.31 -3.61 4.63
C GLN A 19 6.60 -2.85 4.25
N VAL A 20 7.77 -3.36 4.66
CA VAL A 20 9.07 -2.74 4.33
C VAL A 20 9.36 -2.84 2.83
N GLY A 21 9.09 -3.99 2.20
CA GLY A 21 9.27 -4.17 0.76
C GLY A 21 8.35 -3.27 -0.07
N ALA A 22 7.10 -3.10 0.37
CA ALA A 22 6.18 -2.16 -0.24
C ALA A 22 6.62 -0.71 -0.06
N ALA A 23 7.12 -0.33 1.12
CA ALA A 23 7.65 1.00 1.38
C ALA A 23 8.82 1.33 0.45
N ALA A 24 9.77 0.38 0.29
CA ALA A 24 10.89 0.52 -0.63
C ALA A 24 10.43 0.67 -2.09
N LYS A 25 9.51 -0.18 -2.57
CA LYS A 25 8.97 -0.09 -3.94
C LYS A 25 8.19 1.21 -4.22
N LEU A 26 7.55 1.76 -3.20
CA LEU A 26 6.80 3.03 -3.30
C LEU A 26 7.66 4.27 -3.03
N GLY A 27 8.95 4.10 -2.70
CA GLY A 27 9.85 5.21 -2.40
C GLY A 27 9.49 5.99 -1.14
N VAL A 28 8.89 5.32 -0.13
CA VAL A 28 8.50 5.95 1.15
C VAL A 28 9.22 5.32 2.33
N ALA A 29 9.38 6.07 3.42
CA ALA A 29 9.94 5.55 4.64
C ALA A 29 9.09 4.40 5.22
N PRO A 30 9.69 3.35 5.83
CA PRO A 30 8.94 2.26 6.47
C PRO A 30 7.92 2.74 7.52
N ARG A 31 8.25 3.83 8.23
CA ARG A 31 7.34 4.47 9.19
C ARG A 31 6.07 5.00 8.53
N THR A 32 6.18 5.57 7.32
CA THR A 32 5.03 6.04 6.53
C THR A 32 4.09 4.88 6.20
N MET A 33 4.65 3.75 5.74
CA MET A 33 3.86 2.55 5.48
C MET A 33 3.19 2.02 6.75
N ARG A 34 3.90 2.00 7.88
CA ARG A 34 3.32 1.60 9.17
C ARG A 34 2.11 2.45 9.55
N TYR A 35 2.18 3.77 9.38
CA TYR A 35 1.05 4.67 9.62
C TYR A 35 -0.16 4.39 8.73
N TRP A 36 0.07 4.11 7.45
CA TRP A 36 -1.00 3.74 6.52
C TRP A 36 -1.64 2.39 6.87
N VAL A 37 -0.82 1.40 7.21
CA VAL A 37 -1.29 0.07 7.61
C VAL A 37 -2.04 0.11 8.93
N ALA A 38 -1.66 0.99 9.86
CA ALA A 38 -2.39 1.21 11.11
C ALA A 38 -3.68 2.02 10.93
N GLY A 39 -3.81 2.76 9.82
CA GLY A 39 -4.92 3.69 9.59
C GLY A 39 -4.78 5.03 10.32
N GLU A 40 -3.60 5.29 10.91
CA GLU A 40 -3.29 6.53 11.62
C GLU A 40 -3.11 7.72 10.67
N ARG A 41 -2.79 7.45 9.40
CA ARG A 41 -2.70 8.46 8.34
C ARG A 41 -3.41 8.01 7.08
N ARG A 42 -4.00 8.98 6.38
CA ARG A 42 -4.60 8.78 5.05
C ARG A 42 -3.54 8.30 4.06
N ILE A 43 -3.91 7.32 3.24
CA ILE A 43 -3.12 6.87 2.10
C ILE A 43 -3.29 7.91 0.97
N PRO A 44 -2.21 8.50 0.45
CA PRO A 44 -2.29 9.40 -0.70
C PRO A 44 -2.91 8.70 -1.91
N GLU A 45 -3.79 9.39 -2.64
CA GLU A 45 -4.48 8.80 -3.80
C GLU A 45 -3.51 8.27 -4.88
N PRO A 46 -2.37 8.92 -5.20
CA PRO A 46 -1.40 8.37 -6.15
C PRO A 46 -0.87 6.98 -5.74
N VAL A 47 -0.62 6.75 -4.45
CA VAL A 47 -0.19 5.45 -3.93
C VAL A 47 -1.29 4.41 -4.09
N ALA A 48 -2.54 4.79 -3.81
CA ALA A 48 -3.69 3.91 -3.97
C ALA A 48 -3.95 3.54 -5.45
N ILE A 49 -3.70 4.45 -6.39
CA ILE A 49 -3.77 4.20 -7.84
C ILE A 49 -2.68 3.23 -8.27
N LEU A 50 -1.44 3.44 -7.82
CA LEU A 50 -0.31 2.59 -8.17
C LEU A 50 -0.50 1.15 -7.67
N LEU A 51 -0.92 0.98 -6.41
CA LEU A 51 -1.24 -0.33 -5.84
C LEU A 51 -2.37 -1.05 -6.60
N ARG A 52 -3.41 -0.32 -7.00
CA ARG A 52 -4.50 -0.88 -7.83
C ARG A 52 -4.03 -1.30 -9.21
N THR A 53 -3.04 -0.62 -9.76
CA THR A 53 -2.44 -0.95 -11.06
C THR A 53 -1.58 -2.20 -10.96
N TRP A 54 -0.72 -2.32 -9.96
CA TRP A 54 0.04 -3.55 -9.70
C TRP A 54 -0.86 -4.78 -9.47
N LEU A 55 -2.01 -4.59 -8.81
CA LEU A 55 -2.98 -5.67 -8.61
C LEU A 55 -3.65 -6.14 -9.90
N ARG A 56 -3.73 -5.29 -10.94
CA ARG A 56 -4.30 -5.65 -12.24
C ARG A 56 -3.29 -6.34 -13.15
N GLU A 57 -2.03 -5.95 -13.07
CA GLU A 57 -0.96 -6.46 -13.95
C GLU A 57 -0.36 -7.78 -13.47
N ARG A 58 -0.65 -8.20 -12.24
CA ARG A 58 -0.17 -9.48 -11.72
C ARG A 58 -1.11 -10.61 -12.16
N PRO A 59 -0.62 -11.61 -12.94
CA PRO A 59 -1.41 -12.77 -13.33
C PRO A 59 -1.79 -13.64 -12.12
#